data_AF-A0A6A5APV4-F1
#
_entry.id   AF-A0A6A5APV4-F1
#
_cell.length_a   1.000
_cell.length_b   1.000
_cell.length_c   1.000
_cell.angle_alpha   90.00
_cell.angle_beta   90.00
_cell.angle_gamma   90.00
#
_symmetry.space_group_name_H-M   'P 1'
#
loop_
_entity.id
_entity.type
_entity.pdbx_description
1 polymer ?
#
loop_
_entity_poly.entity_id
_entity_poly.type
_entity_poly.pdbx_seq_one_letter_code
_entity_poly.pdbx_strand_id
1 'polypeptide(L)'
;MSGRPDDTLVKIVGYTSSTIKADKVSKSIGYGFAFLARVIELYANKSTRHSQGLSAVAGQIAYARYVTRFTGVFECLEALKNGSWVGTDDNDHLKCVVTLQVYSMLLYYPLEHASFVGFV
;
A
#
# COMPACT_ATOMS: atom_id res chain seq x y z
N MET A 1 -38.11 -2.31 -2.40
CA MET A 1 -37.17 -1.17 -2.37
C MET A 1 -35.76 -1.73 -2.48
N SER A 2 -35.15 -1.61 -3.66
CA SER A 2 -33.89 -2.26 -4.01
C SER A 2 -32.70 -1.51 -3.39
N GLY A 3 -31.88 -2.21 -2.61
CA GLY A 3 -30.70 -1.68 -1.95
C GLY A 3 -29.62 -1.32 -2.97
N ARG A 4 -29.43 -0.02 -3.20
CA ARG A 4 -28.20 0.48 -3.84
C ARG A 4 -27.04 0.14 -2.90
N PRO A 5 -26.00 -0.59 -3.31
CA PRO A 5 -24.78 -0.63 -2.54
C PRO A 5 -24.29 0.80 -2.37
N ASP A 6 -23.94 1.19 -1.14
CA ASP A 6 -23.51 2.56 -0.81
C ASP A 6 -22.47 3.03 -1.84
N ASP A 7 -22.77 4.10 -2.58
CA ASP A 7 -21.91 4.63 -3.65
C ASP A 7 -20.45 4.81 -3.20
N THR A 8 -20.25 5.04 -1.90
CA THR A 8 -18.94 5.11 -1.24
C THR A 8 -18.19 3.78 -1.26
N LEU A 9 -18.84 2.65 -0.97
CA LEU A 9 -18.22 1.33 -1.00
C LEU A 9 -17.83 0.94 -2.42
N VAL A 10 -18.70 1.22 -3.40
CA VAL A 10 -18.42 0.97 -4.81
C VAL A 10 -17.22 1.81 -5.28
N LYS A 11 -17.13 3.08 -4.85
CA LYS A 11 -15.97 3.95 -5.12
C LYS A 11 -14.69 3.47 -4.44
N ILE A 12 -14.76 2.98 -3.20
CA ILE A 12 -13.61 2.43 -2.49
C ILE A 12 -13.12 1.18 -3.20
N VAL A 13 -14.02 0.25 -3.53
CA VAL A 13 -13.70 -0.99 -4.26
C VAL A 13 -13.09 -0.67 -5.62
N GLY A 14 -13.69 0.29 -6.35
CA GLY A 14 -13.16 0.77 -7.63
C GLY A 14 -11.79 1.44 -7.48
N TYR A 15 -11.56 2.20 -6.40
CA TYR A 15 -10.27 2.79 -6.11
C TYR A 15 -9.22 1.73 -5.76
N THR A 16 -9.58 0.72 -4.96
CA THR A 16 -8.70 -0.39 -4.56
C THR A 16 -8.54 -1.47 -5.64
N SER A 17 -9.21 -1.33 -6.79
CA SER A 17 -9.07 -2.29 -7.90
C SER A 17 -7.67 -2.28 -8.55
N SER A 18 -6.91 -1.20 -8.36
CA SER A 18 -5.49 -1.12 -8.70
C SER A 18 -4.66 -1.51 -7.49
N THR A 19 -3.71 -2.44 -7.68
CA THR A 19 -2.78 -2.94 -6.66
C THR A 19 -2.04 -1.81 -5.93
N ILE A 20 -1.66 -0.75 -6.65
CA ILE A 20 -0.98 0.43 -6.08
C ILE A 20 -1.88 1.17 -5.09
N LYS A 21 -3.16 1.34 -5.43
CA LYS A 21 -4.13 2.06 -4.60
C LYS A 21 -4.57 1.19 -3.42
N ALA A 22 -4.73 -0.12 -3.63
CA ALA A 22 -4.92 -1.09 -2.56
C ALA A 22 -3.75 -1.09 -1.57
N ASP A 23 -2.50 -1.05 -2.04
CA ASP A 23 -1.31 -0.98 -1.17
C ASP A 23 -1.34 0.27 -0.29
N LYS A 24 -1.73 1.43 -0.84
CA LYS A 24 -1.85 2.68 -0.07
C LYS A 24 -2.90 2.57 1.03
N VAL A 25 -4.06 1.95 0.76
CA VAL A 25 -5.10 1.74 1.77
C VAL A 25 -4.61 0.80 2.87
N SER A 26 -4.02 -0.33 2.48
CA SER A 26 -3.43 -1.31 3.42
C SER A 26 -2.31 -0.67 4.25
N LYS A 27 -1.49 0.21 3.67
CA LYS A 27 -0.44 0.98 4.38
C LYS A 27 -1.04 1.80 5.51
N SER A 28 -2.08 2.56 5.21
CA SER A 28 -2.74 3.44 6.17
C SER A 28 -3.36 2.64 7.32
N ILE A 29 -4.00 1.51 7.01
CA ILE A 29 -4.58 0.63 8.04
C ILE A 29 -3.47 0.03 8.92
N GLY A 30 -2.39 -0.47 8.31
CA GLY A 30 -1.25 -1.05 9.03
C GLY A 30 -0.60 -0.05 9.99
N TYR A 31 -0.33 1.18 9.53
CA TYR A 31 0.19 2.23 10.41
C TYR A 31 -0.81 2.67 11.47
N GLY A 32 -2.11 2.72 11.16
CA GLY A 32 -3.15 3.01 12.13
C GLY A 32 -3.11 2.04 13.32
N PHE A 33 -3.00 0.73 13.03
CA PHE A 33 -2.88 -0.28 14.08
C PHE A 33 -1.57 -0.19 14.86
N ALA A 34 -0.44 0.01 14.18
CA ALA A 34 0.85 0.21 14.86
C ALA A 34 0.84 1.46 15.77
N PHE A 35 0.22 2.55 15.30
CA PHE A 35 0.06 3.77 16.08
C PHE A 35 -0.80 3.55 17.31
N LEU A 36 -1.97 2.92 17.15
CA LEU A 36 -2.86 2.60 18.27
C LEU A 36 -2.18 1.67 19.28
N ALA A 37 -1.43 0.66 18.82
CA ALA A 37 -0.64 -0.19 19.70
C ALA A 37 0.34 0.65 20.53
N ARG A 38 1.04 1.60 19.89
CA ARG A 38 2.02 2.44 20.57
C ARG A 38 1.38 3.41 21.56
N VAL A 39 0.23 3.98 21.22
CA VAL A 39 -0.54 4.83 22.14
C VAL A 39 -0.97 4.03 23.37
N ILE A 40 -1.48 2.82 23.19
CA ILE A 40 -1.89 1.96 24.31
C ILE A 40 -0.68 1.62 25.20
N GLU A 41 0.48 1.30 24.61
CA GLU A 41 1.72 1.04 25.36
C GLU A 41 2.18 2.24 26.18
N LEU A 42 2.11 3.43 25.58
CA LEU A 42 2.48 4.69 26.25
C LEU A 42 1.56 4.96 27.44
N TYR A 43 0.24 4.81 27.27
CA TYR A 43 -0.72 5.04 28.36
C TYR A 43 -0.64 3.97 29.46
N ALA A 44 -0.36 2.72 29.10
CA ALA A 44 -0.26 1.62 30.05
C ALA A 44 1.13 1.49 30.69
N ASN A 45 2.14 2.21 30.20
CA ASN A 45 3.57 2.06 30.51
C ASN A 45 4.10 0.61 30.39
N LYS A 46 3.39 -0.24 29.64
CA LYS A 46 3.74 -1.63 29.37
C LYS A 46 3.01 -2.15 28.15
N SER A 47 3.56 -3.20 27.53
CA SER A 47 2.83 -3.93 26.49
C SER A 47 1.57 -4.58 27.07
N THR A 48 0.43 -4.34 26.44
CA THR A 48 -0.84 -4.96 26.80
C THR A 48 -1.20 -6.01 25.77
N ARG A 49 -2.13 -6.92 26.11
CA ARG A 49 -2.68 -7.87 25.13
C ARG A 49 -3.25 -7.17 23.89
N HIS A 50 -3.87 -6.00 24.08
CA HIS A 50 -4.41 -5.20 22.97
C HIS A 50 -3.30 -4.59 22.11
N SER A 51 -2.26 -4.01 22.69
CA SER A 51 -1.15 -3.46 21.91
C SER A 51 -0.38 -4.54 21.16
N GLN A 52 -0.15 -5.70 21.78
CA GLN A 52 0.46 -6.85 21.12
C GLN A 52 -0.39 -7.36 19.96
N GLY A 53 -1.71 -7.47 20.14
CA GLY A 53 -2.63 -7.86 19.07
C GLY A 53 -2.65 -6.88 17.90
N LEU A 54 -2.71 -5.58 18.18
CA LEU A 54 -2.67 -4.52 17.18
C LEU A 54 -1.32 -4.50 16.42
N SER A 55 -0.20 -4.63 17.13
CA SER A 55 1.13 -4.74 16.51
C SER A 55 1.27 -6.00 15.65
N ALA A 56 0.71 -7.13 16.08
CA ALA A 56 0.71 -8.36 15.29
C ALA A 56 -0.09 -8.19 13.99
N VAL A 57 -1.28 -7.59 14.05
CA VAL A 57 -2.09 -7.30 12.86
C VAL A 57 -1.36 -6.32 11.94
N ALA A 58 -0.75 -5.27 12.47
CA ALA A 58 0.07 -4.34 11.68
C ALA A 58 1.24 -5.05 10.98
N GLY A 59 1.90 -5.99 11.67
CA GLY A 59 2.96 -6.82 11.10
C GLY A 59 2.47 -7.74 9.97
N GLN A 60 1.32 -8.38 10.15
CA GLN A 60 0.70 -9.22 9.09
C GLN A 60 0.27 -8.40 7.88
N ILE A 61 -0.24 -7.19 8.08
CA ILE A 61 -0.55 -6.27 6.99
C ILE A 61 0.74 -5.84 6.27
N ALA A 62 1.81 -5.56 7.00
CA ALA A 62 3.10 -5.24 6.39
C ALA A 62 3.64 -6.40 5.54
N TYR A 63 3.49 -7.64 6.03
CA TYR A 63 3.87 -8.84 5.28
C TYR A 63 2.99 -9.07 4.04
N ALA A 64 1.68 -8.91 4.16
CA ALA A 64 0.78 -8.99 3.00
C ALA A 64 1.15 -7.95 1.93
N ARG A 65 1.47 -6.73 2.37
CA ARG A 65 1.92 -5.64 1.48
C ARG A 65 3.25 -5.96 0.81
N TYR A 66 4.18 -6.58 1.52
CA TYR A 66 5.42 -7.10 0.93
C TYR A 66 5.11 -8.04 -0.25
N VAL A 67 4.25 -9.04 -0.05
CA VAL A 67 3.89 -10.01 -1.11
C VAL A 67 3.23 -9.31 -2.30
N THR A 68 2.30 -8.38 -2.07
CA THR A 68 1.63 -7.63 -3.16
C THR A 68 2.54 -6.65 -3.90
N ARG A 69 3.66 -6.24 -3.30
CA ARG A 69 4.61 -5.34 -3.96
C ARG A 69 5.59 -6.07 -4.85
N PHE A 70 5.81 -7.37 -4.62
CA PHE A 70 6.48 -8.24 -5.60
C PHE A 70 5.74 -8.22 -6.94
N THR A 71 4.41 -8.36 -6.90
CA THR A 71 3.57 -8.26 -8.11
C THR A 71 3.56 -6.84 -8.68
N GLY A 72 3.68 -5.81 -7.82
CA GLY A 72 3.82 -4.42 -8.23
C GLY A 72 5.03 -4.12 -9.12
N VAL A 73 6.11 -4.91 -9.07
CA VAL A 73 7.26 -4.79 -10.00
C VAL A 73 6.82 -5.09 -11.44
N PHE A 74 6.05 -6.17 -11.64
CA PHE A 74 5.55 -6.52 -12.97
C PHE A 74 4.58 -5.48 -13.51
N GLU A 75 3.72 -4.91 -12.65
CA GLU A 75 2.84 -3.80 -13.04
C GLU A 75 3.61 -2.54 -13.45
N CYS A 76 4.73 -2.23 -12.78
CA CYS A 76 5.58 -1.11 -13.17
C CYS A 76 6.23 -1.34 -14.55
N LEU A 77 6.67 -2.56 -14.84
CA LEU A 77 7.21 -2.92 -16.15
C LEU A 77 6.13 -2.84 -17.24
N GLU A 78 4.93 -3.32 -16.94
CA GLU A 78 3.78 -3.21 -17.84
C GLU A 78 3.37 -1.75 -18.07
N ALA A 79 3.43 -0.92 -17.03
CA ALA A 79 3.17 0.51 -17.12
C ALA A 79 4.17 1.25 -18.00
N LEU A 80 5.47 0.91 -17.93
CA LEU A 80 6.48 1.47 -18.83
C LEU A 80 6.27 0.99 -20.28
N LYS A 81 5.93 -0.28 -20.47
CA LYS A 81 5.75 -0.86 -21.81
C LYS A 81 4.51 -0.33 -22.53
N ASN A 82 3.40 -0.18 -21.79
CA ASN A 82 2.10 0.16 -22.36
C ASN A 82 1.73 1.64 -22.13
N GLY A 83 2.54 2.40 -21.40
CA GLY A 83 2.22 3.77 -20.99
C GLY A 83 1.00 3.87 -20.08
N SER A 84 0.57 2.77 -19.44
CA SER A 84 -0.77 2.65 -18.83
C SER A 84 -1.00 3.51 -17.60
N TRP A 85 0.05 4.09 -17.01
CA TRP A 85 -0.06 5.01 -15.87
C TRP A 85 -0.10 6.48 -16.31
N VAL A 86 0.13 6.74 -17.59
CA VAL A 86 0.07 8.07 -18.18
C VAL A 86 -1.28 8.20 -18.89
N GLY A 87 -2.07 9.19 -18.50
CA GLY A 87 -3.31 9.53 -19.21
C GLY A 87 -3.00 10.06 -20.61
N THR A 88 -3.86 9.77 -21.58
CA THR A 88 -3.73 10.30 -22.94
C THR A 88 -3.71 11.83 -22.95
N ASP A 89 -4.48 12.44 -22.04
CA ASP A 89 -4.69 13.88 -21.93
C ASP A 89 -3.71 14.57 -20.94
N ASP A 90 -2.78 13.82 -20.35
CA ASP A 90 -1.82 14.38 -19.40
C ASP A 90 -0.81 15.30 -20.10
N ASN A 91 -0.48 16.43 -19.45
CA ASN A 91 0.59 17.34 -19.88
C ASN A 91 1.95 16.63 -19.79
N ASP A 92 2.86 16.87 -20.74
CA ASP A 92 4.20 16.28 -20.83
C ASP A 92 4.98 16.31 -19.51
N HIS A 93 4.82 17.37 -18.72
CA HIS A 93 5.45 17.46 -17.39
C HIS A 93 4.89 16.42 -16.42
N LEU A 94 3.57 16.21 -16.41
CA LEU A 94 2.90 15.21 -15.58
C LEU A 94 3.28 13.80 -16.04
N LYS A 95 3.36 13.56 -17.36
CA LYS A 95 3.84 12.30 -17.94
C LYS A 95 5.25 11.97 -17.43
N CYS A 96 6.17 12.95 -17.50
CA CYS A 96 7.54 12.81 -17.02
C CYS A 96 7.60 12.47 -15.52
N VAL A 97 6.83 13.17 -14.68
CA VAL A 97 6.78 12.92 -13.22
C VAL A 97 6.25 11.52 -12.92
N VAL A 98 5.18 11.08 -13.60
CA VAL A 98 4.62 9.74 -13.42
C VAL A 98 5.61 8.67 -13.88
N THR A 99 6.28 8.86 -15.01
CA THR A 99 7.33 7.93 -15.48
C THR A 99 8.49 7.84 -14.48
N LEU A 100 8.94 8.97 -13.91
CA LEU A 100 9.95 8.99 -12.84
C LEU A 100 9.48 8.23 -11.60
N GLN A 101 8.20 8.35 -11.23
CA GLN A 101 7.61 7.59 -10.14
C GLN A 101 7.65 6.08 -10.41
N VAL A 102 7.38 5.64 -11.65
CA VAL A 102 7.46 4.21 -12.03
C VAL A 102 8.90 3.69 -11.88
N TYR A 103 9.90 4.46 -12.35
CA TYR A 103 11.31 4.10 -12.17
C TYR A 103 11.73 4.02 -10.69
N SER A 104 11.27 4.99 -9.88
CA SER A 104 11.51 4.95 -8.44
C SER A 104 10.90 3.72 -7.79
N MET A 105 9.69 3.31 -8.20
CA MET A 105 9.02 2.10 -7.68
C MET A 105 9.73 0.81 -8.10
N LEU A 106 10.23 0.73 -9.36
CA LEU A 106 11.04 -0.39 -9.84
C LEU A 106 12.31 -0.60 -9.04
N LEU A 107 12.90 0.48 -8.53
CA LEU A 107 14.09 0.43 -7.69
C LEU A 107 13.74 0.17 -6.22
N TYR A 108 12.66 0.78 -5.73
CA TYR A 108 12.20 0.66 -4.35
C TYR A 108 11.70 -0.74 -3.99
N TYR A 109 10.88 -1.38 -4.83
CA TYR A 109 10.27 -2.67 -4.47
C TYR A 109 11.28 -3.82 -4.27
N PRO A 110 12.32 -4.00 -5.13
CA PRO A 110 13.38 -4.97 -4.89
C PRO A 110 14.23 -4.66 -3.65
N LEU A 111 14.51 -3.37 -3.38
CA LEU A 111 15.24 -2.97 -2.18
C LEU A 111 14.45 -3.24 -0.90
N GLU A 112 13.14 -3.00 -0.92
CA GLU A 112 12.25 -3.37 0.18
C GLU A 112 12.27 -4.90 0.40
N HIS A 113 12.38 -5.68 -0.67
CA HIS A 113 12.55 -7.13 -0.57
C HIS A 113 13.86 -7.56 0.09
N ALA A 114 14.98 -6.98 -0.36
CA ALA A 114 16.29 -7.23 0.24
C ALA A 114 16.32 -6.84 1.73
N SER A 115 15.68 -5.72 2.09
CA SER A 115 15.58 -5.28 3.48
C SER A 115 14.82 -6.28 4.36
N PHE A 116 13.74 -6.88 3.85
CA PHE A 116 12.95 -7.84 4.60
C PHE A 116 13.66 -9.18 4.77
N VAL A 117 14.40 -9.65 3.75
CA VAL A 117 15.25 -10.85 3.86
C VAL A 117 16.40 -10.64 4.85
N GLY A 118 16.93 -9.42 4.97
CA GLY A 118 17.96 -9.10 5.97
C GLY A 118 17.43 -8.89 7.40
N PHE A 119 16.11 -8.77 7.59
CA PHE A 119 15.47 -8.55 8.89
C PHE A 119 14.82 -9.82 9.49
N VAL A 120 14.75 -10.93 8.74
CA VAL A 120 14.36 -12.28 9.21
C VAL A 120 15.62 -13.09 9.48
#